data_AF-A0A3P3RAQ3-F1
#
_entry.id   AF-A0A3P3RAQ3-F1
#
_cell.length_a   1.000
_cell.length_b   1.000
_cell.length_c   1.000
_cell.angle_alpha   90.00
_cell.angle_beta   90.00
_cell.angle_gamma   90.00
#
_symmetry.space_group_name_H-M   'P 1'
#
loop_
_entity.id
_entity.type
_entity.pdbx_description
1 polymer ?
#
loop_
_entity_poly.entity_id
_entity_poly.type
_entity_poly.pdbx_seq_one_letter_code
_entity_poly.pdbx_strand_id
1 'polypeptide(L)' 'MTEVTETLELKLVDPNTHKHRKLCETKTAYQRALSAAFNANCATQSATNDIVVDYDL' A
#
# COMPACT_ATOMS: atom_id res chain seq x y z
N MET A 1 17.29 41.22 12.93
CA MET A 1 17.02 39.78 13.05
C MET A 1 17.86 39.09 12.00
N THR A 2 18.81 38.27 12.40
CA THR A 2 19.61 37.43 11.51
C THR A 2 18.83 36.16 11.22
N GLU A 3 18.46 35.94 9.96
CA GLU A 3 17.83 34.68 9.54
C GLU A 3 18.90 33.59 9.45
N VAL A 4 18.64 32.47 10.14
CA VAL A 4 19.46 31.26 10.07
C VAL A 4 18.76 30.30 9.12
N THR A 5 19.40 29.98 8.01
CA THR A 5 18.92 28.96 7.07
C THR A 5 19.53 27.63 7.47
N GLU A 6 18.74 26.74 8.05
CA GLU A 6 19.15 25.35 8.33
C GLU A 6 18.65 24.44 7.21
N THR A 7 19.58 23.70 6.60
CA THR A 7 19.26 22.71 5.56
C THR A 7 18.97 21.36 6.21
N LEU A 8 17.75 20.86 6.00
CA LEU A 8 17.31 19.58 6.53
C LEU A 8 17.72 18.46 5.55
N GLU A 9 18.65 17.61 5.97
CA GLU A 9 19.13 16.49 5.17
C GLU A 9 18.23 15.26 5.39
N LEU A 10 17.54 14.83 4.33
CA LEU A 10 16.71 13.62 4.33
C LEU A 10 17.50 12.44 3.76
N LYS A 11 17.56 11.35 4.52
CA LYS A 11 18.15 10.10 4.07
C LYS A 11 17.10 9.00 3.94
N LEU A 12 17.08 8.34 2.78
CA LEU A 12 16.36 7.09 2.62
C LEU A 12 17.10 6.01 3.42
N VAL A 13 16.39 5.42 4.37
CA VAL A 13 16.88 4.31 5.20
C VAL A 13 16.09 3.06 4.88
N ASP A 14 16.72 1.90 5.05
CA ASP A 14 16.07 0.62 4.86
C ASP A 14 14.82 0.52 5.77
N PRO A 15 13.74 -0.10 5.27
CA PRO A 15 12.55 -0.27 6.09
C PRO A 15 12.90 -1.07 7.34
N ASN A 16 12.46 -0.62 8.50
CA ASN A 16 12.58 -1.42 9.71
C ASN A 16 11.74 -2.71 9.59
N THR A 17 11.98 -3.68 10.46
CA THR A 17 11.26 -4.97 10.47
C THR A 17 9.73 -4.79 10.49
N HIS A 18 9.24 -3.77 11.20
CA HIS A 18 7.81 -3.47 11.25
C HIS A 18 7.25 -3.02 9.88
N LYS A 19 7.97 -2.14 9.17
CA LYS A 19 7.60 -1.70 7.81
C LYS A 19 7.63 -2.87 6.82
N HIS A 20 8.63 -3.75 6.91
CA HIS A 20 8.66 -4.97 6.10
C HIS A 20 7.47 -5.88 6.37
N ARG A 21 7.14 -6.10 7.65
CA ARG A 21 5.99 -6.92 8.03
C ARG A 21 4.68 -6.34 7.49
N LYS A 22 4.46 -5.04 7.68
CA LYS A 22 3.27 -4.34 7.18
C LYS A 22 3.17 -4.40 5.65
N LEU A 23 4.29 -4.27 4.94
CA LEU A 23 4.33 -4.44 3.48
C LEU A 23 3.91 -5.85 3.05
N CYS A 24 4.42 -6.88 3.73
CA CYS A 24 4.03 -8.27 3.45
C CYS A 24 2.55 -8.53 3.74
N GLU A 25 2.02 -8.01 4.84
CA GLU A 25 0.60 -8.09 5.21
C GLU A 25 -0.27 -7.43 4.12
N THR A 26 0.05 -6.18 3.74
CA THR A 26 -0.67 -5.42 2.71
C THR A 26 -0.63 -6.12 1.36
N LYS A 27 0.55 -6.61 0.94
CA LYS A 27 0.70 -7.36 -0.30
C LYS A 27 -0.14 -8.64 -0.31
N THR A 28 -0.19 -9.35 0.82
CA THR A 28 -0.99 -10.56 0.96
C THR A 28 -2.49 -10.25 0.87
N ALA A 29 -2.95 -9.19 1.52
CA ALA A 29 -4.33 -8.73 1.42
C ALA A 29 -4.69 -8.36 -0.02
N TYR A 30 -3.81 -7.62 -0.71
CA TYR A 30 -4.02 -7.21 -2.10
C TYR A 30 -4.11 -8.41 -3.05
N GLN A 31 -3.22 -9.39 -2.89
CA GLN A 31 -3.24 -10.62 -3.69
C GLN A 31 -4.52 -11.43 -3.47
N ARG A 32 -5.03 -11.48 -2.24
CA ARG A 32 -6.31 -12.13 -1.92
C ARG A 32 -7.48 -11.40 -2.57
N ALA A 33 -7.52 -10.07 -2.47
CA ALA A 33 -8.55 -9.25 -3.09
C ALA A 33 -8.61 -9.44 -4.61
N LEU A 34 -7.46 -9.42 -5.28
CA LEU A 34 -7.38 -9.68 -6.72
C LEU A 34 -7.81 -11.11 -7.08
N SER A 35 -7.44 -12.10 -6.27
CA SER A 35 -7.85 -13.49 -6.49
C SER A 35 -9.37 -13.67 -6.33
N ALA A 36 -9.97 -12.98 -5.36
CA ALA A 36 -11.42 -12.98 -5.15
C ALA A 36 -12.15 -12.33 -6.33
N ALA A 37 -11.69 -11.17 -6.81
CA ALA A 37 -12.26 -10.50 -7.97
C ALA A 37 -12.14 -11.35 -9.25
N PHE A 38 -11.01 -12.04 -9.42
CA PHE A 38 -10.83 -12.97 -10.53
C PHE A 38 -11.82 -14.14 -10.44
N ASN A 39 -11.98 -14.75 -9.27
CA ASN A 39 -12.94 -15.85 -9.05
C ASN A 39 -14.40 -15.41 -9.21
N ALA A 40 -14.71 -14.13 -8.93
CA ALA A 40 -16.01 -13.54 -9.17
C ALA A 40 -16.30 -13.26 -10.66
N ASN A 41 -15.34 -13.57 -11.55
CA ASN A 41 -15.42 -13.37 -12.99
C ASN A 41 -15.77 -11.92 -13.37
N CYS A 42 -15.21 -10.96 -12.62
CA CYS A 42 -15.42 -9.53 -12.85
C CYS A 42 -14.96 -9.16 -14.26
N ALA A 43 -15.90 -8.76 -15.11
CA ALA A 43 -15.63 -8.37 -16.49
C ALA A 43 -15.20 -6.90 -16.65
N THR A 44 -15.32 -6.10 -15.58
CA THR A 44 -15.00 -4.67 -15.60
C THR A 44 -14.17 -4.28 -14.39
N GLN A 45 -13.34 -3.24 -14.55
CA GLN A 45 -12.54 -2.68 -13.47
C GLN A 45 -13.40 -2.17 -12.30
N SER A 46 -14.61 -1.66 -12.57
CA SER A 46 -15.54 -1.24 -11.51
C SER A 46 -15.98 -2.42 -10.64
N ALA A 47 -16.35 -3.54 -11.26
CA ALA A 47 -16.75 -4.75 -10.52
C ALA A 47 -15.60 -5.34 -9.68
N THR A 48 -14.36 -5.20 -10.16
CA THR A 48 -13.17 -5.53 -9.36
C THR A 48 -13.00 -4.57 -8.19
N ASN A 49 -13.16 -3.26 -8.40
CA ASN A 49 -13.03 -2.25 -7.35
C ASN A 49 -14.06 -2.47 -6.23
N ASP A 50 -15.29 -2.89 -6.55
CA ASP A 50 -16.33 -3.18 -5.56
C ASP A 50 -15.92 -4.32 -4.60
N ILE A 51 -15.09 -5.27 -5.04
CA ILE A 51 -14.58 -6.38 -4.21
C ILE A 51 -13.29 -5.99 -3.49
N VAL A 52 -12.43 -5.22 -4.15
CA VAL A 52 -11.11 -4.83 -3.61
C VAL A 52 -11.23 -3.75 -2.54
N VAL A 53 -12.23 -2.86 -2.62
CA VAL A 53 -12.50 -1.80 -1.64
C VAL A 53 -12.82 -2.33 -0.24
N ASP A 54 -13.39 -3.53 -0.14
CA ASP A 54 -13.72 -4.16 1.15
C ASP A 54 -12.50 -4.71 1.90
N TYR A 55 -11.33 -4.72 1.26
CA TYR A 55 -10.07 -5.08 1.93
C TYR A 55 -9.42 -3.82 2.51
N ASP A 56 -9.05 -3.89 3.79
CA ASP A 56 -8.27 -2.85 4.48
C ASP A 56 -6.81 -2.88 3.96
N LEU A 57 -6.60 -2.23 2.81
CA LEU A 57 -5.36 -2.16 2.04
C LEU A 57 -4.55 -0.89 2.33
#